data_AF-A0A536HUM1-F1
#
_entry.id   AF-A0A536HUM1-F1
#
_cell.length_a   1.000
_cell.length_b   1.000
_cell.length_c   1.000
_cell.angle_alpha   90.00
_cell.angle_beta   90.00
_cell.angle_gamma   90.00
#
_symmetry.space_group_name_H-M   'P 1'
#
loop_
_entity.id
_entity.type
_entity.pdbx_description
1 polymer ?
#
loop_
_entity_poly.entity_id
_entity_poly.type
_entity_poly.pdbx_seq_one_letter_code
_entity_poly.pdbx_strand_id
1 'polypeptide(L)'
;MLSDIATIRSVRAIVPVLLALAVATACQPAVQSGPRSTVSASPSGPSRHVFVIVLENSSYQQALAQSYISSLADQYAVASNYHDLGEPSLPNYLAMTSGSTWGVSDNEFHALPATGIGNQLTKARVSWKAYMEGFTGDCFDSPYPYALKHNPFPYYGDECPPNIVPMTDLVTDLNGTPPWLSWITPGLCNDGHDCGVRTADRWLSRFVPQITDSTAWKKDGVLFITWDESDAGDNHVPLLVIAPKMRGEITTRLDHYSLLATISDLLRVPRLGLAKQATSLTRQLQAGRPIP
;
A
#
# COMPACT_ATOMS: atom_id res chain seq x y z
N MET A 1 17.73 -32.12 -72.71
CA MET A 1 16.29 -32.43 -72.72
C MET A 1 15.61 -31.10 -72.37
N LEU A 2 15.02 -30.42 -73.36
CA LEU A 2 13.66 -30.65 -73.91
C LEU A 2 12.62 -30.30 -72.83
N SER A 3 11.97 -29.12 -72.86
CA SER A 3 10.85 -28.69 -73.76
C SER A 3 9.49 -28.96 -73.11
N ASP A 4 8.44 -28.14 -73.22
CA ASP A 4 8.17 -26.86 -73.93
C ASP A 4 7.10 -26.05 -73.09
N ILE A 5 6.83 -24.74 -73.20
CA ILE A 5 6.30 -23.89 -74.32
C ILE A 5 4.86 -24.31 -74.75
N ALA A 6 3.86 -23.44 -74.96
CA ALA A 6 3.80 -21.96 -74.98
C ALA A 6 2.97 -21.37 -73.80
N THR A 7 2.06 -20.37 -73.83
CA THR A 7 1.32 -19.63 -74.89
C THR A 7 0.92 -18.21 -74.40
N ILE A 8 0.41 -17.33 -75.28
CA ILE A 8 0.06 -15.91 -75.03
C ILE A 8 -1.43 -15.63 -75.33
N ARG A 9 -2.07 -14.67 -74.63
CA ARG A 9 -3.09 -13.78 -75.25
C ARG A 9 -3.27 -12.45 -74.50
N SER A 10 -3.22 -11.35 -75.25
CA SER A 10 -3.37 -9.97 -74.75
C SER A 10 -4.51 -9.26 -75.48
N VAL A 11 -5.28 -8.39 -74.81
CA VAL A 11 -6.32 -7.56 -75.44
C VAL A 11 -6.27 -6.12 -74.89
N ARG A 12 -6.32 -5.15 -75.81
CA ARG A 12 -6.41 -3.67 -75.64
C ARG A 12 -7.86 -3.25 -75.35
N ALA A 13 -8.24 -2.07 -74.86
CA ALA A 13 -7.58 -0.92 -74.21
C ALA A 13 -8.67 -0.23 -73.33
N ILE A 14 -8.56 1.00 -72.82
CA ILE A 14 -8.78 2.29 -73.50
C ILE A 14 -8.36 3.42 -72.54
N VAL A 15 -7.91 4.56 -73.08
CA VAL A 15 -7.62 5.79 -72.31
C VAL A 15 -8.31 7.00 -72.95
N PRO A 16 -8.98 7.83 -72.14
CA PRO A 16 -8.83 9.30 -72.23
C PRO A 16 -8.32 9.84 -70.87
N VAL A 17 -7.29 10.69 -70.76
CA VAL A 17 -6.95 11.97 -71.44
C VAL A 17 -7.65 13.19 -70.85
N LEU A 18 -6.83 14.05 -70.22
CA LEU A 18 -7.02 15.48 -69.89
C LEU A 18 -8.18 15.90 -68.98
N LEU A 19 -7.81 16.47 -67.82
CA LEU A 19 -7.67 17.93 -67.76
C LEU A 19 -6.53 18.33 -66.81
N ALA A 20 -5.87 19.46 -67.07
CA ALA A 20 -4.85 20.03 -66.20
C ALA A 20 -5.34 21.35 -65.61
N LEU A 21 -5.07 21.58 -64.32
CA LEU A 21 -5.21 22.90 -63.70
C LEU A 21 -3.99 23.16 -62.80
N ALA A 22 -3.16 24.13 -63.17
CA ALA A 22 -2.02 24.56 -62.37
C ALA A 22 -2.43 25.78 -61.53
N VAL A 23 -2.29 25.68 -60.21
CA VAL A 23 -2.37 26.83 -59.29
C VAL A 23 -1.15 26.75 -58.38
N ALA A 24 -0.39 27.85 -58.29
CA ALA A 24 0.87 27.87 -57.56
C ALA A 24 0.65 27.83 -56.04
N THR A 25 1.17 26.81 -55.37
CA THR A 25 1.25 26.76 -53.90
C THR A 25 2.50 27.51 -53.45
N ALA A 26 2.30 28.58 -52.69
CA ALA A 26 3.40 29.38 -52.13
C ALA A 26 4.17 28.62 -51.04
N CYS A 27 5.44 28.96 -50.85
CA CYS A 27 6.25 28.46 -49.74
C CYS A 27 5.61 28.82 -48.39
N GLN A 28 5.27 27.82 -47.59
CA GLN A 28 5.05 27.94 -46.16
C GLN A 28 6.00 26.98 -45.43
N PRO A 29 6.71 27.42 -44.37
CA PRO A 29 7.52 26.51 -43.57
C PRO A 29 6.59 25.55 -42.80
N ALA A 30 6.75 24.25 -43.02
CA ALA A 30 6.01 23.24 -42.29
C ALA A 30 6.45 23.22 -40.81
N VAL A 31 5.70 23.89 -39.94
CA VAL A 31 5.92 23.85 -38.49
C VAL A 31 5.59 22.44 -38.00
N GLN A 32 6.60 21.60 -37.84
CA GLN A 32 6.44 20.27 -37.27
C GLN A 32 5.99 20.40 -35.81
N SER A 33 4.71 20.14 -35.56
CA SER A 33 4.19 19.89 -34.23
C SER A 33 4.71 18.54 -33.73
N GLY A 34 5.92 18.54 -33.17
CA GLY A 34 6.47 17.37 -32.48
C GLY A 34 5.54 16.88 -31.37
N PRO A 35 5.65 15.60 -30.95
CA PRO A 35 4.80 15.06 -29.90
C PRO A 35 4.95 15.90 -28.63
N ARG A 36 3.85 16.52 -28.21
CA ARG A 36 3.82 17.43 -27.07
C ARG A 36 4.03 16.61 -25.80
N SER A 37 5.28 16.55 -25.32
CA SER A 37 5.65 15.87 -24.08
C SER A 37 4.72 16.32 -22.95
N THR A 38 3.77 15.45 -22.58
CA THR A 38 2.94 15.64 -21.41
C THR A 38 3.85 15.46 -20.21
N VAL A 39 4.38 16.58 -19.70
CA VAL A 39 5.05 16.62 -18.41
C VAL A 39 4.02 16.17 -17.40
N SER A 40 4.13 14.91 -16.95
CA SER A 40 3.33 14.41 -15.84
C SER A 40 3.55 15.35 -14.67
N ALA A 41 2.50 16.04 -14.24
CA ALA A 41 2.58 16.92 -13.10
C ALA A 41 2.99 16.09 -11.88
N SER A 42 4.19 16.34 -11.35
CA SER A 42 4.60 15.80 -10.04
C SER A 42 3.48 16.10 -9.05
N PRO A 43 2.93 15.09 -8.32
CA PRO A 43 1.71 15.29 -7.53
C PRO A 43 1.81 16.50 -6.60
N SER A 44 1.03 17.54 -6.88
CA SER A 44 1.11 18.81 -6.15
C SER A 44 0.33 18.73 -4.84
N GLY A 45 1.05 18.80 -3.73
CA GLY A 45 0.51 18.71 -2.37
C GLY A 45 1.64 18.35 -1.40
N PRO A 46 1.40 18.37 -0.07
CA PRO A 46 2.36 17.81 0.88
C PRO A 46 2.42 16.28 0.77
N SER A 47 3.52 15.71 1.24
CA SER A 47 3.63 14.28 1.59
C SER A 47 3.30 14.15 3.07
N ARG A 48 2.53 13.12 3.43
CA ARG A 48 2.00 12.92 4.77
C ARG A 48 2.83 11.92 5.56
N HIS A 49 2.89 12.06 6.87
CA HIS A 49 3.32 10.96 7.74
C HIS A 49 2.21 9.90 7.77
N VAL A 50 2.57 8.67 7.42
CA VAL A 50 1.71 7.50 7.38
C VAL A 50 2.13 6.58 8.52
N PHE A 51 1.23 6.40 9.48
CA PHE A 51 1.38 5.44 10.56
C PHE A 51 0.50 4.22 10.23
N VAL A 52 1.01 3.02 10.46
CA VAL A 52 0.27 1.76 10.28
C VAL A 52 0.48 0.93 11.53
N ILE A 53 -0.60 0.65 12.26
CA ILE A 53 -0.63 -0.39 13.30
C ILE A 53 -1.27 -1.62 12.68
N VAL A 54 -0.59 -2.77 12.77
CA VAL A 54 -1.19 -4.07 12.52
C VAL A 54 -1.35 -4.81 13.85
N LEU A 55 -2.54 -5.39 14.03
CA LEU A 55 -2.97 -6.17 15.18
C LEU A 55 -3.30 -7.60 14.74
N GLU A 56 -3.64 -8.45 15.71
CA GLU A 56 -3.67 -9.90 15.55
C GLU A 56 -4.94 -10.51 16.18
N ASN A 57 -5.21 -11.77 15.87
CA ASN A 57 -6.43 -12.13 15.15
C ASN A 57 -7.74 -11.63 15.78
N SER A 58 -8.59 -10.99 14.98
CA SER A 58 -9.93 -10.54 15.40
C SER A 58 -10.83 -10.20 14.21
N SER A 59 -12.01 -10.85 14.15
CA SER A 59 -13.08 -10.43 13.25
C SER A 59 -13.54 -8.99 13.49
N TYR A 60 -14.12 -8.38 12.45
CA TYR A 60 -14.70 -7.04 12.49
C TYR A 60 -15.64 -6.81 13.68
N GLN A 61 -16.45 -7.82 14.01
CA GLN A 61 -17.42 -7.75 15.10
C GLN A 61 -16.75 -7.81 16.47
N GLN A 62 -15.72 -8.65 16.65
CA GLN A 62 -14.99 -8.78 17.92
C GLN A 62 -14.14 -7.55 18.22
N ALA A 63 -13.53 -6.96 17.19
CA ALA A 63 -12.77 -5.71 17.30
C ALA A 63 -13.68 -4.52 17.64
N LEU A 64 -14.77 -4.28 16.89
CA LEU A 64 -15.69 -3.17 17.19
C LEU A 64 -16.52 -3.37 18.46
N ALA A 65 -16.57 -4.58 19.03
CA ALA A 65 -17.14 -4.81 20.35
C ALA A 65 -16.25 -4.28 21.52
N GLN A 66 -15.02 -3.82 21.25
CA GLN A 66 -14.16 -3.24 22.28
C GLN A 66 -14.31 -1.71 22.39
N SER A 67 -14.17 -1.21 23.62
CA SER A 67 -14.51 0.16 24.02
C SER A 67 -13.75 1.26 23.28
N TYR A 68 -12.43 1.14 23.16
CA TYR A 68 -11.61 2.16 22.53
C TYR A 68 -11.62 2.04 21.01
N ILE A 69 -11.56 0.82 20.48
CA ILE A 69 -11.67 0.53 19.04
C ILE A 69 -12.98 1.08 18.47
N SER A 70 -14.11 0.85 19.15
CA SER A 70 -15.42 1.43 18.79
C SER A 70 -15.38 2.97 18.81
N SER A 71 -14.82 3.57 19.87
CA SER A 71 -14.72 5.05 19.96
C SER A 71 -13.87 5.69 18.84
N LEU A 72 -12.89 4.96 18.29
CA LEU A 72 -12.12 5.40 17.13
C LEU A 72 -12.94 5.31 15.84
N ALA A 73 -13.79 4.29 15.68
CA ALA A 73 -14.72 4.16 14.56
C ALA A 73 -15.81 5.26 14.58
N ASP A 74 -16.31 5.63 15.77
CA ASP A 74 -17.26 6.74 15.96
C ASP A 74 -16.62 8.12 15.69
N GLN A 75 -15.37 8.31 16.11
CA GLN A 75 -14.67 9.59 15.99
C GLN A 75 -14.10 9.85 14.58
N TYR A 76 -13.65 8.79 13.90
CA TYR A 76 -12.96 8.82 12.62
C TYR A 76 -13.72 7.99 11.56
N ALA A 77 -13.01 7.46 10.56
CA ALA A 77 -13.61 6.59 9.55
C ALA A 77 -13.22 5.12 9.78
N VAL A 78 -14.14 4.22 9.43
CA VAL A 78 -13.95 2.77 9.46
C VAL A 78 -14.36 2.19 8.12
N ALA A 79 -13.55 1.30 7.54
CA ALA A 79 -13.98 0.47 6.42
C ALA A 79 -14.71 -0.77 6.95
N SER A 80 -15.99 -0.87 6.64
CA SER A 80 -16.86 -1.98 7.03
C SER A 80 -16.81 -3.15 6.06
N ASN A 81 -16.12 -2.99 4.93
CA ASN A 81 -16.00 -3.98 3.85
C ASN A 81 -14.51 -4.18 3.48
N TYR A 82 -13.64 -4.26 4.48
CA TYR A 82 -12.22 -4.55 4.34
C TYR A 82 -11.95 -6.03 4.66
N HIS A 83 -11.08 -6.67 3.89
CA HIS A 83 -10.85 -8.12 3.95
C HIS A 83 -9.38 -8.46 4.08
N ASP A 84 -9.07 -9.48 4.88
CA ASP A 84 -7.78 -10.17 4.85
C ASP A 84 -7.70 -11.13 3.63
N LEU A 85 -6.60 -11.88 3.51
CA LEU A 85 -6.40 -12.85 2.44
C LEU A 85 -6.49 -14.32 2.90
N GLY A 86 -6.85 -14.56 4.15
CA GLY A 86 -6.97 -15.86 4.79
C GLY A 86 -5.71 -16.29 5.54
N GLU A 87 -5.86 -17.32 6.38
CA GLU A 87 -4.81 -17.80 7.27
C GLU A 87 -3.59 -18.39 6.53
N PRO A 88 -2.36 -18.29 7.08
CA PRO A 88 -2.01 -17.62 8.35
C PRO A 88 -1.37 -16.22 8.18
N SER A 89 -1.06 -15.61 9.33
CA SER A 89 -0.50 -14.25 9.52
C SER A 89 0.49 -13.76 8.44
N LEU A 90 1.57 -14.52 8.19
CA LEU A 90 2.72 -14.07 7.41
C LEU A 90 2.34 -13.68 5.96
N PRO A 91 1.64 -14.51 5.18
CA PRO A 91 1.01 -14.12 3.91
C PRO A 91 0.32 -12.75 3.90
N ASN A 92 -0.42 -12.41 4.96
CA ASN A 92 -1.11 -11.12 5.08
C ASN A 92 -0.13 -9.95 5.29
N TYR A 93 0.88 -10.11 6.15
CA TYR A 93 1.99 -9.17 6.31
C TYR A 93 2.82 -8.99 5.03
N LEU A 94 3.09 -10.07 4.29
CA LEU A 94 3.79 -10.02 3.00
C LEU A 94 2.96 -9.29 1.93
N ALA A 95 1.64 -9.51 1.90
CA ALA A 95 0.73 -8.82 1.00
C ALA A 95 0.65 -7.31 1.29
N MET A 96 0.49 -6.92 2.56
CA MET A 96 0.46 -5.52 3.00
C MET A 96 1.75 -4.75 2.72
N THR A 97 2.90 -5.43 2.56
CA THR A 97 4.21 -4.77 2.40
C THR A 97 4.87 -4.96 1.03
N SER A 98 4.50 -5.97 0.24
CA SER A 98 5.04 -6.18 -1.13
C SER A 98 3.98 -6.31 -2.24
N GLY A 99 2.71 -6.44 -1.88
CA GLY A 99 1.63 -6.66 -2.84
C GLY A 99 1.56 -8.10 -3.37
N SER A 100 2.11 -9.06 -2.62
CA SER A 100 2.19 -10.47 -2.98
C SER A 100 2.32 -11.32 -1.70
N THR A 101 1.61 -12.45 -1.62
CA THR A 101 1.86 -13.50 -0.62
C THR A 101 3.08 -14.37 -0.97
N TRP A 102 3.63 -14.19 -2.18
CA TRP A 102 4.74 -14.97 -2.76
C TRP A 102 4.47 -16.48 -2.93
N GLY A 103 3.24 -16.93 -2.68
CA GLY A 103 2.90 -18.35 -2.63
C GLY A 103 3.23 -19.01 -1.30
N VAL A 104 3.66 -18.24 -0.29
CA VAL A 104 3.76 -18.69 1.10
C VAL A 104 2.35 -18.98 1.63
N SER A 105 2.21 -20.03 2.44
CA SER A 105 0.94 -20.48 3.05
C SER A 105 1.14 -21.02 4.47
N ASP A 106 2.15 -20.50 5.17
CA ASP A 106 2.63 -20.91 6.47
C ASP A 106 3.27 -19.70 7.19
N ASN A 107 3.76 -19.89 8.42
CA ASN A 107 4.43 -18.87 9.24
C ASN A 107 5.95 -19.14 9.40
N GLU A 108 6.55 -19.97 8.55
CA GLU A 108 7.99 -20.24 8.58
C GLU A 108 8.82 -19.09 7.97
N PHE A 109 10.14 -19.21 7.93
CA PHE A 109 10.99 -18.21 7.28
C PHE A 109 11.22 -18.55 5.80
N HIS A 110 10.98 -17.58 4.92
CA HIS A 110 11.15 -17.70 3.47
C HIS A 110 12.02 -16.55 2.96
N ALA A 111 13.21 -16.86 2.43
CA ALA A 111 14.08 -15.85 1.82
C ALA A 111 13.49 -15.35 0.48
N LEU A 112 13.04 -14.10 0.44
CA LEU A 112 12.44 -13.45 -0.73
C LEU A 112 13.41 -12.46 -1.39
N PRO A 113 13.23 -12.11 -2.68
CA PRO A 113 14.05 -11.09 -3.34
C PRO A 113 13.97 -9.72 -2.64
N ALA A 114 15.06 -8.95 -2.64
CA ALA A 114 15.12 -7.62 -2.03
C ALA A 114 14.12 -6.62 -2.66
N THR A 115 12.97 -6.46 -2.02
CA THR A 115 11.74 -5.84 -2.55
C THR A 115 10.88 -5.27 -1.41
N GLY A 116 9.62 -4.96 -1.69
CA GLY A 116 8.68 -4.45 -0.69
C GLY A 116 8.82 -2.95 -0.42
N ILE A 117 7.87 -2.43 0.35
CA ILE A 117 7.70 -0.98 0.56
C ILE A 117 8.91 -0.37 1.28
N GLY A 118 9.51 -1.06 2.24
CA GLY A 118 10.72 -0.58 2.93
C GLY A 118 11.91 -0.41 1.97
N ASN A 119 12.23 -1.45 1.19
CA ASN A 119 13.31 -1.40 0.20
C ASN A 119 13.06 -0.30 -0.87
N GLN A 120 11.80 -0.13 -1.28
CA GLN A 120 11.39 0.92 -2.20
C GLN A 120 11.56 2.34 -1.61
N LEU A 121 11.17 2.55 -0.35
CA LEU A 121 11.31 3.84 0.34
C LEU A 121 12.78 4.19 0.58
N THR A 122 13.62 3.21 0.97
CA THR A 122 15.09 3.36 1.03
C THR A 122 15.67 3.81 -0.32
N LYS A 123 15.30 3.13 -1.42
CA LYS A 123 15.72 3.52 -2.79
C LYS A 123 15.23 4.91 -3.19
N ALA A 124 14.04 5.32 -2.75
CA ALA A 124 13.47 6.64 -2.97
C ALA A 124 13.99 7.74 -2.02
N ARG A 125 14.82 7.38 -1.01
CA ARG A 125 15.25 8.26 0.10
C ARG A 125 14.09 8.85 0.92
N VAL A 126 12.96 8.12 0.99
CA VAL A 126 11.84 8.44 1.88
C VAL A 126 12.09 7.73 3.21
N SER A 127 12.01 8.46 4.33
CA SER A 127 12.29 7.86 5.65
C SER A 127 11.19 6.89 6.06
N TRP A 128 11.60 5.72 6.53
CA TRP A 128 10.72 4.71 7.11
C TRP A 128 11.38 4.04 8.31
N LYS A 129 10.58 3.55 9.26
CA LYS A 129 10.97 2.59 10.29
C LYS A 129 9.84 1.57 10.50
N ALA A 130 10.20 0.39 11.01
CA ALA A 130 9.25 -0.51 11.63
C ALA A 130 9.57 -0.60 13.14
N TYR A 131 8.60 -0.20 13.96
CA TYR A 131 8.68 -0.20 15.41
C TYR A 131 8.07 -1.50 15.93
N MET A 132 8.90 -2.40 16.41
CA MET A 132 8.49 -3.75 16.81
C MET A 132 8.68 -3.93 18.31
N GLU A 133 7.64 -4.37 19.01
CA GLU A 133 7.72 -4.63 20.45
C GLU A 133 8.38 -5.99 20.72
N GLY A 134 9.24 -6.06 21.74
CA GLY A 134 10.10 -7.22 22.01
C GLY A 134 11.39 -7.31 21.17
N PHE A 135 11.52 -6.51 20.10
CA PHE A 135 12.72 -6.51 19.26
C PHE A 135 13.96 -5.98 20.00
N THR A 136 15.03 -6.77 20.02
CA THR A 136 16.28 -6.50 20.75
C THR A 136 17.48 -6.19 19.85
N GLY A 137 17.27 -6.03 18.54
CA GLY A 137 18.31 -5.63 17.57
C GLY A 137 18.65 -6.68 16.51
N ASP A 138 18.20 -7.93 16.68
CA ASP A 138 18.30 -8.99 15.67
C ASP A 138 16.90 -9.46 15.27
N CYS A 139 16.58 -9.49 13.99
CA CYS A 139 15.27 -9.87 13.50
C CYS A 139 14.97 -11.37 13.63
N PHE A 140 16.00 -12.20 13.77
CA PHE A 140 15.94 -13.66 13.76
C PHE A 140 16.10 -14.27 15.17
N ASP A 141 16.70 -13.54 16.11
CA ASP A 141 16.94 -13.96 17.51
C ASP A 141 16.34 -13.01 18.57
N SER A 142 15.40 -12.12 18.19
CA SER A 142 14.66 -11.31 19.17
C SER A 142 13.66 -12.16 19.96
N PRO A 143 13.60 -12.03 21.29
CA PRO A 143 12.77 -12.87 22.16
C PRO A 143 11.30 -12.43 22.20
N TYR A 144 10.44 -13.29 22.76
CA TYR A 144 9.08 -12.93 23.16
C TYR A 144 9.04 -11.58 23.91
N PRO A 145 8.12 -10.65 23.58
CA PRO A 145 6.91 -10.86 22.78
C PRO A 145 7.04 -10.61 21.27
N TYR A 146 8.26 -10.45 20.73
CA TYR A 146 8.46 -10.32 19.28
C TYR A 146 8.17 -11.65 18.56
N ALA A 147 7.63 -11.56 17.34
CA ALA A 147 7.46 -12.69 16.43
C ALA A 147 7.87 -12.31 15.01
N LEU A 148 8.78 -13.09 14.40
CA LEU A 148 9.26 -12.85 13.03
C LEU A 148 8.12 -12.91 11.99
N LYS A 149 7.10 -13.76 12.20
CA LYS A 149 5.91 -13.84 11.31
C LYS A 149 5.17 -12.51 11.13
N HIS A 150 5.31 -11.58 12.07
CA HIS A 150 4.69 -10.24 12.05
C HIS A 150 5.64 -9.13 11.59
N ASN A 151 6.89 -9.49 11.26
CA ASN A 151 7.89 -8.59 10.73
C ASN A 151 8.23 -9.04 9.29
N PRO A 152 7.50 -8.59 8.26
CA PRO A 152 7.73 -9.05 6.88
C PRO A 152 9.00 -8.48 6.24
N PHE A 153 9.61 -7.44 6.84
CA PHE A 153 10.73 -6.73 6.25
C PHE A 153 12.03 -7.56 6.09
N PRO A 154 12.42 -8.47 7.01
CA PRO A 154 13.66 -9.25 6.89
C PRO A 154 13.58 -10.38 5.86
N TYR A 155 12.36 -10.81 5.51
CA TYR A 155 12.13 -11.75 4.41
C TYR A 155 12.63 -11.16 3.07
N TYR A 156 12.61 -9.83 2.89
CA TYR A 156 12.97 -9.16 1.64
C TYR A 156 14.47 -8.90 1.48
N GLY A 157 15.20 -9.94 1.09
CA GLY A 157 16.65 -9.89 0.84
C GLY A 157 17.49 -10.72 1.80
N ASP A 158 16.86 -11.43 2.75
CA ASP A 158 17.52 -12.27 3.75
C ASP A 158 18.50 -11.46 4.64
N GLU A 159 18.05 -10.26 5.05
CA GLU A 159 18.80 -9.31 5.88
C GLU A 159 17.88 -8.68 6.93
N CYS A 160 18.35 -8.40 8.14
CA CYS A 160 17.60 -7.60 9.12
C CYS A 160 17.85 -6.10 8.85
N PRO A 161 16.88 -5.32 8.32
CA PRO A 161 17.16 -3.96 7.90
C PRO A 161 17.40 -3.03 9.11
N PRO A 162 18.34 -2.06 9.04
CA PRO A 162 18.58 -1.09 10.12
C PRO A 162 17.42 -0.08 10.33
N ASN A 163 16.34 -0.22 9.56
CA ASN A 163 15.07 0.48 9.73
C ASN A 163 14.12 -0.23 10.71
N ILE A 164 14.40 -1.48 11.10
CA ILE A 164 13.67 -2.18 12.17
C ILE A 164 14.26 -1.72 13.51
N VAL A 165 13.41 -1.24 14.40
CA VAL A 165 13.81 -0.66 15.69
C VAL A 165 12.91 -1.14 16.83
N PRO A 166 13.38 -1.09 18.09
CA PRO A 166 12.53 -1.39 19.24
C PRO A 166 11.37 -0.40 19.34
N MET A 167 10.20 -0.87 19.78
CA MET A 167 9.00 -0.03 20.01
C MET A 167 9.26 1.20 20.90
N THR A 168 10.28 1.16 21.78
CA THR A 168 10.68 2.30 22.63
C THR A 168 11.10 3.54 21.84
N ASP A 169 11.60 3.38 20.62
CA ASP A 169 12.04 4.49 19.77
C ASP A 169 10.87 5.35 19.27
N LEU A 170 9.67 4.76 19.17
CA LEU A 170 8.48 5.40 18.60
C LEU A 170 8.15 6.72 19.32
N VAL A 171 8.21 6.73 20.65
CA VAL A 171 7.88 7.91 21.47
C VAL A 171 8.91 9.02 21.28
N THR A 172 10.19 8.66 21.11
CA THR A 172 11.27 9.62 20.83
C THR A 172 11.09 10.26 19.46
N ASP A 173 10.79 9.45 18.43
CA ASP A 173 10.57 9.92 17.08
C ASP A 173 9.30 10.78 16.94
N LEU A 174 8.18 10.38 17.58
CA LEU A 174 6.92 11.13 17.61
C LEU A 174 7.05 12.53 18.24
N ASN A 175 7.91 12.68 19.24
CA ASN A 175 8.22 13.97 19.88
C ASN A 175 9.15 14.86 19.02
N GLY A 176 9.87 14.27 18.05
CA GLY A 176 10.80 14.98 17.16
C GLY A 176 10.24 15.15 15.75
N THR A 177 10.68 14.29 14.84
CA THR A 177 10.12 14.19 13.48
C THR A 177 10.13 12.71 13.09
N PRO A 178 8.98 12.02 13.18
CA PRO A 178 8.92 10.61 12.85
C PRO A 178 9.16 10.37 11.35
N PRO A 179 9.48 9.14 10.93
CA PRO A 179 9.61 8.82 9.52
C PRO A 179 8.30 9.05 8.76
N TRP A 180 8.38 9.09 7.43
CA TRP A 180 7.22 9.24 6.57
C TRP A 180 6.36 7.97 6.54
N LEU A 181 6.97 6.79 6.65
CA LEU A 181 6.28 5.56 7.04
C LEU A 181 6.72 5.10 8.43
N SER A 182 5.77 5.05 9.37
CA SER A 182 5.92 4.39 10.65
C SER A 182 5.08 3.11 10.64
N TRP A 183 5.71 1.97 10.36
CA TRP A 183 5.08 0.66 10.57
C TRP A 183 5.20 0.29 12.05
N ILE A 184 4.14 -0.23 12.66
CA ILE A 184 4.04 -0.45 14.11
C ILE A 184 3.38 -1.81 14.33
N THR A 185 4.11 -2.73 14.97
CA THR A 185 3.63 -4.07 15.31
C THR A 185 3.88 -4.29 16.81
N PRO A 186 2.81 -4.39 17.63
CA PRO A 186 2.95 -4.79 19.03
C PRO A 186 3.42 -6.24 19.13
N GLY A 187 3.79 -6.69 20.33
CA GLY A 187 4.17 -8.09 20.54
C GLY A 187 2.94 -8.96 20.83
N LEU A 188 3.11 -10.28 20.79
CA LEU A 188 2.06 -11.33 20.83
C LEU A 188 0.97 -11.22 21.91
N CYS A 189 1.15 -10.41 22.96
CA CYS A 189 0.12 -10.15 23.98
C CYS A 189 -0.62 -8.80 23.77
N ASN A 190 0.02 -7.84 23.13
CA ASN A 190 -0.52 -6.50 22.90
C ASN A 190 -1.14 -6.34 21.50
N ASP A 191 -0.81 -7.21 20.55
CA ASP A 191 -1.36 -7.24 19.20
C ASP A 191 -2.76 -7.88 19.18
N GLY A 192 -2.97 -8.95 19.96
CA GLY A 192 -4.22 -9.68 20.11
C GLY A 192 -4.03 -11.19 20.33
N HIS A 193 -2.92 -11.79 19.86
CA HIS A 193 -2.76 -13.25 19.69
C HIS A 193 -2.88 -14.06 21.00
N ASP A 194 -1.98 -13.85 21.96
CA ASP A 194 -1.87 -14.63 23.20
C ASP A 194 -2.80 -14.12 24.32
N CYS A 195 -3.20 -12.85 24.27
CA CYS A 195 -3.91 -12.16 25.36
C CYS A 195 -5.27 -11.56 24.96
N GLY A 196 -5.72 -11.80 23.73
CA GLY A 196 -7.03 -11.43 23.18
C GLY A 196 -7.21 -9.94 22.87
N VAL A 197 -8.18 -9.65 21.99
CA VAL A 197 -8.54 -8.31 21.49
C VAL A 197 -8.78 -7.25 22.59
N ARG A 198 -9.25 -7.65 23.78
CA ARG A 198 -9.41 -6.75 24.94
C ARG A 198 -8.07 -6.21 25.47
N THR A 199 -6.97 -6.93 25.25
CA THR A 199 -5.63 -6.46 25.60
C THR A 199 -5.11 -5.48 24.55
N ALA A 200 -5.37 -5.74 23.27
CA ALA A 200 -5.11 -4.80 22.18
C ALA A 200 -5.89 -3.47 22.33
N ASP A 201 -7.19 -3.50 22.69
CA ASP A 201 -7.99 -2.29 22.99
C ASP A 201 -7.35 -1.41 24.10
N ARG A 202 -6.83 -2.05 25.15
CA ARG A 202 -6.10 -1.37 26.23
C ARG A 202 -4.72 -0.87 25.79
N TRP A 203 -4.07 -1.52 24.83
CA TRP A 203 -2.78 -1.08 24.28
C TRP A 203 -2.98 0.12 23.35
N LEU A 204 -3.92 0.04 22.41
CA LEU A 204 -4.33 1.13 21.53
C LEU A 204 -4.70 2.39 22.31
N SER A 205 -5.48 2.28 23.39
CA SER A 205 -5.87 3.44 24.22
C SER A 205 -4.71 4.13 24.94
N ARG A 206 -3.50 3.52 24.95
CA ARG A 206 -2.26 4.16 25.40
C ARG A 206 -1.39 4.67 24.24
N PHE A 207 -1.34 3.95 23.12
CA PHE A 207 -0.43 4.24 21.99
C PHE A 207 -1.02 5.19 20.94
N VAL A 208 -2.29 5.03 20.56
CA VAL A 208 -2.95 5.89 19.56
C VAL A 208 -2.96 7.37 19.96
N PRO A 209 -3.22 7.76 21.23
CA PRO A 209 -3.11 9.14 21.67
C PRO A 209 -1.74 9.74 21.34
N GLN A 210 -0.64 9.04 21.64
CA GLN A 210 0.73 9.52 21.40
C GLN A 210 1.00 9.81 19.91
N ILE A 211 0.46 8.98 19.00
CA ILE A 211 0.55 9.22 17.57
C ILE A 211 -0.28 10.46 17.19
N THR A 212 -1.55 10.52 17.62
CA THR A 212 -2.46 11.64 17.28
C THR A 212 -2.08 12.97 17.94
N ASP A 213 -1.32 12.93 19.04
CA ASP A 213 -0.82 14.13 19.71
C ASP A 213 0.45 14.72 19.05
N SER A 214 1.15 13.93 18.23
CA SER A 214 2.36 14.39 17.52
C SER A 214 2.09 15.53 16.55
N THR A 215 3.09 16.41 16.39
CA THR A 215 3.08 17.48 15.37
C THR A 215 2.93 16.91 13.96
N ALA A 216 3.48 15.73 13.71
CA ALA A 216 3.42 15.01 12.44
C ALA A 216 1.98 14.61 12.06
N TRP A 217 1.23 14.01 12.99
CA TRP A 217 -0.17 13.66 12.73
C TRP A 217 -1.06 14.90 12.65
N LYS A 218 -0.93 15.84 13.60
CA LYS A 218 -1.75 17.06 13.69
C LYS A 218 -1.65 17.98 12.47
N LYS A 219 -0.52 17.96 11.76
CA LYS A 219 -0.29 18.74 10.54
C LYS A 219 -1.14 18.22 9.37
N ASP A 220 -0.89 16.98 8.96
CA ASP A 220 -1.57 16.34 7.84
C ASP A 220 -1.43 14.80 7.79
N GLY A 221 -1.01 14.16 8.88
CA GLY A 221 -0.78 12.71 8.91
C GLY A 221 -2.05 11.86 8.88
N VAL A 222 -1.84 10.55 8.71
CA VAL A 222 -2.88 9.51 8.80
C VAL A 222 -2.33 8.31 9.56
N LEU A 223 -3.14 7.77 10.46
CA LEU A 223 -2.93 6.48 11.11
C LEU A 223 -3.95 5.48 10.55
N PHE A 224 -3.45 4.35 10.06
CA PHE A 224 -4.24 3.16 9.77
C PHE A 224 -4.11 2.18 10.92
N ILE A 225 -5.21 1.56 11.33
CA ILE A 225 -5.19 0.40 12.25
C ILE A 225 -5.97 -0.72 11.57
N THR A 226 -5.36 -1.88 11.43
CA THR A 226 -5.98 -3.06 10.84
C THR A 226 -5.51 -4.32 11.57
N TRP A 227 -6.14 -5.44 11.28
CA TRP A 227 -5.70 -6.76 11.69
C TRP A 227 -5.16 -7.49 10.45
N ASP A 228 -4.30 -8.47 10.64
CA ASP A 228 -3.79 -9.32 9.57
C ASP A 228 -4.78 -10.42 9.17
N GLU A 229 -5.56 -10.99 10.10
CA GLU A 229 -6.62 -11.96 9.77
C GLU A 229 -7.78 -12.05 10.78
N SER A 230 -8.94 -12.53 10.30
CA SER A 230 -10.17 -12.74 11.07
C SER A 230 -10.25 -14.15 11.66
N ASP A 231 -10.41 -14.24 12.99
CA ASP A 231 -10.62 -15.49 13.72
C ASP A 231 -12.03 -16.11 13.55
N ALA A 232 -12.90 -15.48 12.75
CA ALA A 232 -14.25 -15.97 12.44
C ALA A 232 -14.33 -16.80 11.14
N GLY A 233 -13.25 -16.91 10.36
CA GLY A 233 -13.25 -17.65 9.08
C GLY A 233 -14.09 -17.01 7.98
N ASP A 234 -14.37 -15.71 8.09
CA ASP A 234 -15.14 -14.89 7.15
C ASP A 234 -14.25 -13.89 6.35
N ASN A 235 -12.94 -13.89 6.62
CA ASN A 235 -11.93 -12.97 6.12
C ASN A 235 -12.23 -11.47 6.42
N HIS A 236 -13.12 -11.16 7.37
CA HIS A 236 -13.64 -9.81 7.60
C HIS A 236 -12.97 -9.13 8.80
N VAL A 237 -12.01 -8.24 8.53
CA VAL A 237 -11.31 -7.45 9.57
C VAL A 237 -11.54 -5.94 9.43
N PRO A 238 -11.42 -5.14 10.50
CA PRO A 238 -11.51 -3.68 10.39
C PRO A 238 -10.30 -3.07 9.68
N LEU A 239 -10.56 -1.94 9.00
CA LEU A 239 -9.55 -0.89 8.77
C LEU A 239 -10.07 0.43 9.34
N LEU A 240 -9.48 0.90 10.44
CA LEU A 240 -9.69 2.26 10.95
C LEU A 240 -8.79 3.23 10.18
N VAL A 241 -9.34 4.39 9.80
CA VAL A 241 -8.67 5.44 9.03
C VAL A 241 -8.69 6.75 9.83
N ILE A 242 -7.70 6.87 10.72
CA ILE A 242 -7.58 7.93 11.72
C ILE A 242 -6.78 9.09 11.12
N ALA A 243 -7.51 10.04 10.54
CA ALA A 243 -6.96 11.30 10.02
C ALA A 243 -7.89 12.48 10.39
N PRO A 244 -7.39 13.71 10.58
CA PRO A 244 -8.15 14.84 11.15
C PRO A 244 -9.47 15.23 10.44
N LYS A 245 -9.72 14.73 9.21
CA LYS A 245 -10.91 15.02 8.40
C LYS A 245 -11.66 13.78 7.92
N MET A 246 -11.20 12.56 8.24
CA MET A 246 -11.91 11.34 7.85
C MET A 246 -12.91 10.96 8.95
N ARG A 247 -14.20 10.83 8.60
CA ARG A 247 -15.28 10.45 9.52
C ARG A 247 -16.36 9.62 8.83
N GLY A 248 -16.81 8.55 9.46
CA GLY A 248 -17.91 7.70 8.98
C GLY A 248 -17.46 6.50 8.14
N GLU A 249 -18.45 5.71 7.73
CA GLU A 249 -18.26 4.38 7.12
C GLU A 249 -17.69 4.44 5.68
N ILE A 250 -16.85 3.46 5.35
CA ILE A 250 -16.36 3.18 3.99
C ILE A 250 -16.84 1.77 3.59
N THR A 251 -17.90 1.75 2.78
CA THR A 251 -18.63 0.56 2.30
C THR A 251 -17.96 -0.14 1.11
N THR A 252 -17.04 0.56 0.43
CA THR A 252 -16.32 0.06 -0.74
C THR A 252 -15.47 -1.15 -0.36
N ARG A 253 -15.48 -2.22 -1.17
CA ARG A 253 -14.62 -3.39 -0.89
C ARG A 253 -13.14 -3.02 -0.97
N LEU A 254 -12.40 -3.36 0.07
CA LEU A 254 -10.97 -3.13 0.24
C LEU A 254 -10.30 -4.41 0.78
N ASP A 255 -8.97 -4.43 0.73
CA ASP A 255 -8.11 -5.51 1.19
C ASP A 255 -6.72 -5.00 1.57
N HIS A 256 -5.83 -5.89 2.01
CA HIS A 256 -4.41 -5.60 2.26
C HIS A 256 -3.68 -4.95 1.06
N TYR A 257 -4.04 -5.32 -0.17
CA TYR A 257 -3.50 -4.69 -1.38
C TYR A 257 -3.99 -3.25 -1.54
N SER A 258 -5.20 -2.94 -1.08
CA SER A 258 -5.79 -1.60 -1.06
C SER A 258 -5.17 -0.71 0.02
N LEU A 259 -4.79 -1.28 1.16
CA LEU A 259 -3.98 -0.60 2.17
C LEU A 259 -2.59 -0.23 1.59
N LEU A 260 -1.87 -1.20 1.01
CA LEU A 260 -0.57 -0.93 0.37
C LEU A 260 -0.69 0.07 -0.79
N ALA A 261 -1.74 -0.03 -1.61
CA ALA A 261 -2.00 0.93 -2.69
C ALA A 261 -2.16 2.36 -2.16
N THR A 262 -2.87 2.51 -1.03
CA THR A 262 -3.05 3.79 -0.35
C THR A 262 -1.71 4.30 0.23
N ILE A 263 -0.93 3.44 0.88
CA ILE A 263 0.39 3.79 1.43
C ILE A 263 1.35 4.24 0.31
N SER A 264 1.48 3.48 -0.77
CA SER A 264 2.32 3.83 -1.93
C SER A 264 1.92 5.16 -2.56
N ASP A 265 0.62 5.41 -2.76
CA ASP A 265 0.10 6.66 -3.32
C ASP A 265 0.42 7.87 -2.42
N LEU A 266 0.23 7.74 -1.10
CA LEU A 266 0.50 8.81 -0.11
C LEU A 266 1.98 9.16 0.00
N LEU A 267 2.85 8.13 -0.06
CA LEU A 267 4.31 8.25 -0.02
C LEU A 267 4.93 8.51 -1.40
N ARG A 268 4.10 8.54 -2.46
CA ARG A 268 4.46 8.89 -3.85
C ARG A 268 5.45 7.93 -4.50
N VAL A 269 5.38 6.66 -4.13
CA VAL A 269 6.19 5.58 -4.72
C VAL A 269 5.30 4.69 -5.61
N PRO A 270 5.84 4.08 -6.70
CA PRO A 270 5.06 3.21 -7.56
C PRO A 270 4.47 2.01 -6.81
N ARG A 271 3.17 1.76 -6.93
CA ARG A 271 2.53 0.62 -6.26
C ARG A 271 3.19 -0.72 -6.62
N LEU A 272 3.32 -1.60 -5.63
CA LEU A 272 3.94 -2.92 -5.77
C LEU A 272 2.90 -4.01 -6.07
N GLY A 273 3.37 -5.16 -6.57
CA GLY A 273 2.57 -6.38 -6.77
C GLY A 273 1.14 -6.17 -7.32
N LEU A 274 0.16 -6.77 -6.64
CA LEU A 274 -1.27 -6.66 -6.93
C LEU A 274 -1.89 -5.31 -6.51
N ALA A 275 -1.25 -4.57 -5.58
CA ALA A 275 -1.68 -3.23 -5.18
C ALA A 275 -1.73 -2.22 -6.36
N LYS A 276 -0.99 -2.51 -7.45
CA LYS A 276 -1.12 -1.81 -8.75
C LYS A 276 -2.55 -1.76 -9.29
N GLN A 277 -3.38 -2.76 -9.01
CA GLN A 277 -4.76 -2.88 -9.47
C GLN A 277 -5.80 -2.57 -8.38
N ALA A 278 -5.38 -2.56 -7.11
CA ALA A 278 -6.27 -2.38 -5.96
C ALA A 278 -6.85 -0.95 -5.85
N THR A 279 -8.00 -0.85 -5.17
CA THR A 279 -8.63 0.42 -4.80
C THR A 279 -7.73 1.18 -3.81
N SER A 280 -7.73 2.51 -3.86
CA SER A 280 -6.92 3.34 -2.95
C SER A 280 -7.79 4.44 -2.35
N LEU A 281 -7.60 4.68 -1.05
CA LEU A 281 -8.31 5.70 -0.28
C LEU A 281 -7.71 7.10 -0.44
N THR A 282 -6.66 7.27 -1.23
CA THR A 282 -5.94 8.54 -1.35
C THR A 282 -6.83 9.70 -1.80
N ARG A 283 -7.83 9.47 -2.66
CA ARG A 283 -8.77 10.54 -3.08
C ARG A 283 -9.70 10.96 -1.94
N GLN A 284 -10.21 10.00 -1.17
CA GLN A 284 -11.03 10.21 0.03
C GLN A 284 -10.24 10.97 1.10
N LEU A 285 -8.98 10.56 1.34
CA LEU A 285 -8.03 11.19 2.25
C LEU A 285 -7.59 12.60 1.81
N GLN A 286 -7.63 12.91 0.51
CA GLN A 286 -7.43 14.27 -0.02
C GLN A 286 -8.69 15.13 0.12
N ALA A 287 -9.87 14.57 -0.14
CA ALA A 287 -11.16 15.26 0.00
C ALA A 287 -11.58 15.49 1.47
N GLY A 288 -11.10 14.65 2.40
CA GLY A 288 -11.53 14.66 3.80
C GLY A 288 -12.99 14.20 3.96
N ARG A 289 -13.39 13.15 3.22
CA ARG A 289 -14.73 12.53 3.26
C ARG A 289 -14.64 11.05 2.82
N PRO A 290 -15.43 10.13 3.43
CA PRO A 290 -15.73 8.85 2.79
C PRO A 290 -16.51 9.02 1.49
N ILE A 291 -16.71 7.91 0.80
CA ILE A 291 -17.70 7.75 -0.28
C ILE A 291 -18.63 6.62 0.19
N PRO A 292 -19.97 6.80 0.16
CA PRO A 292 -20.95 5.77 0.53
C PRO A 292 -21.06 4.65 -0.53
#